data_AF-A0A831U4P1-F1
#
_entry.id   AF-A0A831U4P1-F1
#
_cell.length_a   1.000
_cell.length_b   1.000
_cell.length_c   1.000
_cell.angle_alpha   90.00
_cell.angle_beta   90.00
_cell.angle_gamma   90.00
#
_symmetry.space_group_name_H-M   'P 1'
#
loop_
_entity.id
_entity.type
_entity.pdbx_description
1 polymer ?
#
loop_
_entity_poly.entity_id
_entity_poly.type
_entity_poly.pdbx_seq_one_letter_code
_entity_poly.pdbx_strand_id
1 'polypeptide(L)' 'MARGLSNKEIAKALGISPSTVKGHVESLLEKLGASDRTEAAVKALRNRLI' A
#
# COMPACT_ATOMS: atom_id res chain seq x y z
N MET A 1 0.06 -7.28 14.49
CA MET A 1 -0.38 -5.92 14.11
C MET A 1 0.52 -5.46 12.98
N ALA A 2 0.02 -5.45 11.73
CA ALA A 2 0.81 -4.98 10.60
C ALA A 2 1.25 -3.54 10.87
N ARG A 3 2.54 -3.31 11.11
CA ARG A 3 3.10 -1.96 11.25
C ARG A 3 3.09 -1.32 9.87
N GLY A 4 1.90 -0.90 9.42
CA GLY A 4 1.71 -0.23 8.15
C GLY A 4 2.44 1.11 8.22
N LEU A 5 3.56 1.22 7.51
CA LEU A 5 4.23 2.49 7.29
C LEU A 5 3.25 3.45 6.60
N SER A 6 3.19 4.68 7.05
CA SER A 6 2.41 5.72 6.39
C SER A 6 3.02 6.03 5.02
N ASN A 7 2.21 6.50 4.05
CA ASN A 7 2.73 6.90 2.74
C ASN A 7 3.86 7.95 2.84
N LYS A 8 3.86 8.78 3.89
CA LYS A 8 4.95 9.72 4.21
C LYS A 8 6.25 9.02 4.61
N GLU A 9 6.16 7.93 5.37
CA GLU A 9 7.33 7.15 5.78
C GLU A 9 7.90 6.35 4.62
N ILE A 10 7.03 5.77 3.79
CA ILE A 10 7.41 5.09 2.54
C ILE A 10 8.06 6.10 1.58
N ALA A 11 7.48 7.29 1.44
CA ALA A 11 8.04 8.39 0.64
C ALA A 11 9.44 8.78 1.10
N LYS A 12 9.62 8.94 2.42
CA LYS A 12 10.92 9.25 3.02
C LYS A 12 11.94 8.12 2.80
N ALA A 13 11.52 6.86 2.91
CA ALA A 13 12.39 5.71 2.72
C ALA A 13 12.83 5.54 1.24
N LEU A 14 11.94 5.87 0.30
CA LEU A 14 12.18 5.74 -1.13
C LEU A 14 12.71 7.02 -1.80
N GLY A 15 12.78 8.15 -1.06
CA GLY A 15 13.20 9.45 -1.60
C GLY A 15 12.24 10.05 -2.63
N ILE A 16 10.96 9.65 -2.63
CA ILE A 16 9.94 10.09 -3.58
C ILE A 16 8.84 10.88 -2.88
N SER A 17 7.99 11.57 -3.65
CA SER A 17 6.89 12.34 -3.10
C SER A 17 5.77 11.44 -2.54
N PRO A 18 5.09 11.81 -1.44
CA PRO A 18 3.95 11.05 -0.91
C PRO A 18 2.84 10.80 -1.94
N SER A 19 2.65 11.72 -2.89
CA SER A 19 1.71 11.56 -4.01
C SER A 19 2.13 10.44 -4.97
N THR A 20 3.43 10.27 -5.21
CA THR A 20 3.98 9.19 -6.02
C THR A 20 3.76 7.84 -5.33
N VAL A 21 3.99 7.77 -4.01
CA VAL A 21 3.65 6.58 -3.21
C VAL A 21 2.16 6.26 -3.31
N LYS A 22 1.29 7.28 -3.25
CA LYS A 22 -0.16 7.09 -3.37
C LYS A 22 -0.52 6.46 -4.72
N GLY A 23 0.05 6.94 -5.82
CA GLY A 23 -0.12 6.33 -7.14
C GLY A 23 0.39 4.89 -7.22
N HIS A 24 1.55 4.59 -6.64
CA HIS A 24 2.05 3.20 -6.56
C HIS A 24 1.12 2.29 -5.76
N VAL A 25 0.59 2.78 -4.63
CA VAL A 25 -0.40 2.05 -3.83
C VAL A 25 -1.66 1.84 -4.65
N GLU A 26 -2.23 2.87 -5.28
CA GLU A 26 -3.42 2.74 -6.14
C GLU A 26 -3.23 1.72 -7.27
N SER A 27 -2.09 1.74 -7.97
CA SER A 27 -1.80 0.70 -8.97
C SER A 27 -1.62 -0.70 -8.37
N LEU A 28 -1.09 -0.81 -7.15
CA LEU A 28 -0.99 -2.09 -6.45
C LEU A 28 -2.38 -2.59 -6.01
N LEU A 29 -3.23 -1.68 -5.55
CA LEU A 29 -4.62 -1.93 -5.17
C LEU A 29 -5.42 -2.43 -6.38
N GLU A 30 -5.32 -1.75 -7.52
CA GLU A 30 -5.94 -2.20 -8.78
C GLU A 30 -5.46 -3.59 -9.19
N LYS A 31 -4.15 -3.86 -9.11
CA LYS A 31 -3.59 -5.19 -9.41
C LYS A 31 -4.07 -6.28 -8.45
N LEU A 32 -4.39 -5.91 -7.20
CA LEU A 32 -4.98 -6.79 -6.19
C LEU A 32 -6.53 -6.79 -6.25
N GLY A 33 -7.12 -5.97 -7.12
CA GLY A 33 -8.55 -5.70 -7.23
C GLY A 33 -9.16 -5.08 -5.96
N ALA A 34 -8.36 -4.46 -5.09
CA ALA A 34 -8.81 -3.83 -3.85
C ALA A 34 -9.22 -2.38 -4.10
N SER A 35 -10.32 -1.92 -3.49
CA SER A 35 -10.80 -0.53 -3.68
C SER A 35 -10.24 0.43 -2.63
N ASP A 36 -9.78 -0.08 -1.49
CA ASP A 36 -9.21 0.72 -0.42
C ASP A 36 -8.08 0.00 0.34
N ARG A 37 -7.30 0.74 1.14
CA ARG A 37 -6.14 0.21 1.87
C ARG A 37 -6.49 -0.89 2.87
N THR A 38 -7.69 -0.88 3.43
CA THR A 38 -8.22 -1.89 4.34
C THR A 38 -8.58 -3.15 3.56
N GLU A 39 -9.27 -2.99 2.43
CA GLU A 39 -9.54 -4.10 1.51
C GLU A 39 -8.23 -4.73 1.00
N ALA A 40 -7.23 -3.90 0.73
CA ALA A 40 -5.88 -4.33 0.37
C ALA A 40 -5.20 -5.14 1.47
N ALA A 41 -5.26 -4.67 2.71
CA ALA A 41 -4.67 -5.35 3.85
C ALA A 41 -5.37 -6.71 4.07
N VAL A 42 -6.70 -6.75 3.95
CA VAL A 42 -7.49 -7.98 4.02
C VAL A 42 -7.14 -8.93 2.87
N LYS A 43 -6.96 -8.43 1.64
CA LYS A 43 -6.55 -9.25 0.48
C LYS A 43 -5.10 -9.71 0.57
N ALA A 44 -4.18 -8.90 1.06
CA ALA A 44 -2.78 -9.28 1.28
C ALA A 44 -2.67 -10.38 2.34
N LEU A 45 -3.47 -10.29 3.43
CA LEU A 45 -3.62 -11.36 4.42
C LEU A 45 -4.20 -12.63 3.78
N ARG A 46 -5.23 -12.51 2.94
CA ARG A 46 -5.84 -13.67 2.25
C ARG A 46 -4.89 -14.32 1.23
N ASN A 47 -4.07 -13.54 0.55
CA ASN A 47 -3.11 -14.01 -0.45
C ASN A 47 -1.73 -14.37 0.13
N ARG A 48 -1.56 -14.40 1.46
CA ARG A 48 -0.27 -14.68 2.15
C ARG A 48 0.91 -13.84 1.64
N LEU A 49 0.66 -12.58 1.29
CA LEU A 49 1.69 -11.66 0.80
C LEU A 49 2.42 -10.91 1.94
N ILE A 50 2.02 -11.13 3.20
CA ILE A 50 2.61 -10.56 4.42
C ILE A 50 2.50 -11.53 5.59
#